data_AF-A0A3S3CXY5-F1
#
_entry.id   AF-A0A3S3CXY5-F1
#
_cell.length_a   1.000
_cell.length_b   1.000
_cell.length_c   1.000
_cell.angle_alpha   90.00
_cell.angle_beta   90.00
_cell.angle_gamma   90.00
#
_symmetry.space_group_name_H-M   'P 1'
#
loop_
_entity.id
_entity.type
_entity.pdbx_description
1 polymer ?
#
loop_
_entity_poly.entity_id
_entity_poly.type
_entity_poly.pdbx_seq_one_letter_code
_entity_poly.pdbx_strand_id
1 'polypeptide(L)'
;MRALDLLSVRGVQVTNMSLSGPANALLEQFVRKLSEGGMIIVAAAGNGGPKAGPAYPAAYAEVIAVTAVDRMRRLCRRAGRGEHIDLAAPGVEVWTAASVSGARPKTGTSFAAPFVAAAAALMKSANSSATAVDIHDALGKSAEDLGAPGKDAVFGWDLLNARAACVVTPKKAM
;
A
#
# COMPACT_ATOMS: atom_id res chain seq x y z
N MET A 1 -16.91 -5.34 -0.40
CA MET A 1 -17.77 -4.46 -1.23
C MET A 1 -18.60 -3.51 -0.38
N ARG A 2 -19.56 -3.96 0.46
CA ARG A 2 -20.37 -3.04 1.31
C ARG A 2 -19.57 -2.01 2.13
N ALA A 3 -18.46 -2.44 2.74
CA ALA A 3 -17.59 -1.51 3.48
C ALA A 3 -16.95 -0.43 2.58
N LEU A 4 -16.48 -0.81 1.39
CA LEU A 4 -15.87 0.11 0.43
C LEU A 4 -16.91 1.10 -0.13
N ASP A 5 -18.13 0.63 -0.38
CA ASP A 5 -19.26 1.49 -0.78
C ASP A 5 -19.56 2.55 0.29
N LEU A 6 -19.65 2.14 1.56
CA LEU A 6 -19.83 3.05 2.69
C LEU A 6 -18.71 4.09 2.80
N LEU A 7 -17.45 3.67 2.63
CA LEU A 7 -16.29 4.58 2.64
C LEU A 7 -16.38 5.59 1.49
N SER A 8 -16.79 5.15 0.31
CA SER A 8 -16.99 6.02 -0.86
C SER A 8 -18.08 7.06 -0.62
N VAL A 9 -19.24 6.64 -0.11
CA VAL A 9 -20.35 7.55 0.21
C VAL A 9 -19.96 8.58 1.27
N ARG A 10 -19.04 8.22 2.19
CA ARG A 10 -18.48 9.14 3.19
C ARG A 10 -17.34 10.02 2.68
N GLY A 11 -17.00 9.95 1.39
CA GLY A 11 -15.94 10.75 0.79
C GLY A 11 -14.53 10.41 1.28
N VAL A 12 -14.32 9.19 1.79
CA VAL A 12 -12.99 8.74 2.23
C VAL A 12 -12.05 8.69 1.02
N GLN A 13 -10.92 9.38 1.12
CA GLN A 13 -9.98 9.53 0.01
C GLN A 13 -8.92 8.41 -0.06
N VAL A 14 -8.58 7.81 1.09
CA VAL A 14 -7.55 6.76 1.17
C VAL A 14 -8.05 5.61 2.04
N THR A 15 -7.93 4.38 1.53
CA THR A 15 -8.36 3.16 2.22
C THR A 15 -7.22 2.16 2.35
N ASN A 16 -7.00 1.64 3.56
CA ASN A 16 -6.09 0.53 3.82
C ASN A 16 -6.86 -0.80 3.90
N MET A 17 -6.40 -1.81 3.18
CA MET A 17 -6.97 -3.16 3.14
C MET A 17 -5.91 -4.19 3.54
N SER A 18 -5.80 -4.43 4.85
CA SER A 18 -4.91 -5.44 5.44
C SER A 18 -5.48 -6.86 5.33
N LEU A 19 -6.03 -7.23 4.16
CA LEU A 19 -6.65 -8.52 3.87
C LEU A 19 -6.13 -9.10 2.56
N SER A 20 -6.25 -10.41 2.39
CA SER A 20 -5.84 -11.13 1.19
C SER A 20 -6.81 -12.27 0.89
N GLY A 21 -7.12 -12.51 -0.39
CA GLY A 21 -7.97 -13.59 -0.84
C GLY A 21 -7.76 -13.92 -2.33
N PRO A 22 -8.61 -14.80 -2.90
CA PRO A 22 -8.58 -15.13 -4.32
C PRO A 22 -9.10 -13.99 -5.19
N ALA A 23 -8.82 -14.06 -6.50
CA ALA A 23 -9.35 -13.13 -7.49
C ALA A 23 -10.89 -13.14 -7.48
N ASN A 24 -11.48 -11.96 -7.67
CA ASN A 24 -12.92 -11.81 -7.74
C ASN A 24 -13.28 -10.66 -8.70
N ALA A 25 -13.81 -11.00 -9.88
CA ALA A 25 -14.09 -10.04 -10.94
C ALA A 25 -15.04 -8.90 -10.52
N LEU A 26 -15.99 -9.18 -9.63
CA LEU A 26 -16.90 -8.15 -9.14
C LEU A 26 -16.19 -7.17 -8.19
N LEU A 27 -15.30 -7.68 -7.32
CA LEU A 27 -14.47 -6.83 -6.47
C LEU A 27 -13.50 -6.00 -7.31
N GLU A 28 -12.90 -6.57 -8.35
CA GLU A 28 -12.01 -5.88 -9.28
C GLU A 28 -12.71 -4.69 -9.95
N GLN A 29 -13.87 -4.92 -10.56
CA GLN A 29 -14.66 -3.84 -11.16
C GLN A 29 -15.03 -2.75 -10.15
N PHE A 30 -15.33 -3.15 -8.91
CA PHE A 30 -15.67 -2.21 -7.84
C PHE A 30 -14.44 -1.38 -7.41
N VAL A 31 -13.29 -2.01 -7.23
CA VAL A 31 -12.01 -1.35 -6.92
C VAL A 31 -11.63 -0.38 -8.02
N ARG A 32 -11.71 -0.80 -9.29
CA ARG A 32 -11.45 0.07 -10.44
C ARG A 32 -12.34 1.31 -10.43
N LYS A 33 -13.65 1.14 -10.27
CA LYS A 33 -14.60 2.26 -10.22
C LYS A 33 -14.29 3.24 -9.09
N LEU A 34 -13.88 2.75 -7.91
CA LEU A 34 -13.52 3.61 -6.78
C LEU A 34 -12.22 4.37 -7.03
N SER A 35 -11.23 3.72 -7.65
CA SER A 35 -9.96 4.34 -8.02
C SER A 35 -10.14 5.41 -9.11
N GLU A 36 -10.94 5.12 -10.14
CA GLU A 36 -11.37 6.11 -11.15
C GLU A 36 -12.12 7.30 -10.52
N GLY A 37 -12.87 7.06 -9.44
CA GLY A 37 -13.49 8.10 -8.61
C GLY A 37 -12.52 8.86 -7.69
N GLY A 38 -11.23 8.56 -7.74
CA GLY A 38 -10.17 9.24 -6.99
C GLY A 38 -9.85 8.66 -5.61
N MET A 39 -10.46 7.53 -5.22
CA MET A 39 -10.12 6.85 -3.97
C MET A 39 -8.81 6.07 -4.13
N ILE A 40 -7.83 6.36 -3.27
CA ILE A 40 -6.57 5.62 -3.22
C ILE A 40 -6.76 4.36 -2.37
N ILE A 41 -6.48 3.20 -2.94
CA ILE A 41 -6.64 1.91 -2.27
C ILE A 41 -5.26 1.30 -2.07
N VAL A 42 -4.91 1.01 -0.82
CA VAL A 42 -3.64 0.39 -0.44
C VAL A 42 -3.92 -0.97 0.18
N ALA A 43 -3.24 -2.02 -0.24
CA ALA A 43 -3.48 -3.36 0.25
C ALA A 43 -2.20 -4.14 0.55
N ALA A 44 -2.32 -5.08 1.49
CA ALA A 44 -1.22 -5.97 1.85
C ALA A 44 -1.00 -7.03 0.77
N ALA A 45 0.26 -7.23 0.35
CA ALA A 45 0.67 -8.22 -0.65
C ALA A 45 0.44 -9.70 -0.26
N GLY A 46 -0.15 -9.96 0.91
CA GLY A 46 -0.36 -11.29 1.43
C GLY A 46 0.87 -11.87 2.16
N ASN A 47 0.63 -12.97 2.88
CA ASN A 47 1.63 -13.59 3.76
C ASN A 47 1.82 -15.10 3.48
N GLY A 48 1.55 -15.53 2.25
CA GLY A 48 1.65 -16.93 1.80
C GLY A 48 3.06 -17.40 1.44
N GLY A 49 4.05 -16.49 1.49
CA GLY A 49 5.44 -16.76 1.12
C GLY A 49 5.73 -16.56 -0.37
N PRO A 50 7.00 -16.74 -0.78
CA PRO A 50 7.49 -16.35 -2.11
C PRO A 50 6.98 -17.22 -3.26
N LYS A 51 6.43 -18.41 -2.96
CA LYS A 51 5.83 -19.32 -3.95
C LYS A 51 4.31 -19.21 -4.03
N ALA A 52 3.69 -18.39 -3.18
CA ALA A 52 2.26 -18.15 -3.26
C ALA A 52 1.93 -17.37 -4.53
N GLY A 53 0.78 -17.67 -5.15
CA GLY A 53 0.25 -16.85 -6.22
C GLY A 53 -0.17 -15.45 -5.72
N PRO A 54 -0.55 -14.55 -6.65
CA PRO A 54 -0.98 -13.19 -6.31
C PRO A 54 -2.15 -13.19 -5.33
N ALA A 55 -2.10 -12.26 -4.37
CA ALA A 55 -3.13 -12.07 -3.36
C ALA A 55 -4.00 -10.85 -3.70
N TYR A 56 -5.31 -11.00 -3.62
CA TYR A 56 -6.25 -9.94 -3.96
C TYR A 56 -6.85 -9.31 -2.69
N PRO A 57 -7.09 -7.98 -2.67
CA PRO A 57 -7.10 -7.06 -3.82
C PRO A 57 -5.74 -6.47 -4.20
N ALA A 58 -4.66 -6.77 -3.47
CA ALA A 58 -3.34 -6.18 -3.74
C ALA A 58 -2.83 -6.41 -5.18
N ALA A 59 -3.20 -7.52 -5.80
CA ALA A 59 -2.83 -7.82 -7.18
C ALA A 59 -3.70 -7.14 -8.26
N TYR A 60 -4.70 -6.31 -7.91
CA TYR A 60 -5.42 -5.49 -8.90
C TYR A 60 -4.59 -4.28 -9.30
N ALA A 61 -4.63 -3.90 -10.58
CA ALA A 61 -3.78 -2.85 -11.15
C ALA A 61 -3.98 -1.48 -10.50
N GLU A 62 -5.20 -1.21 -10.00
CA GLU A 62 -5.57 0.07 -9.40
C GLU A 62 -5.22 0.16 -7.89
N VAL A 63 -4.64 -0.90 -7.31
CA VAL A 63 -4.34 -1.01 -5.88
C VAL A 63 -2.85 -0.90 -5.65
N ILE A 64 -2.46 -0.06 -4.69
CA ILE A 64 -1.08 0.04 -4.24
C ILE A 64 -0.76 -1.19 -3.38
N ALA A 65 0.01 -2.13 -3.93
CA ALA A 65 0.37 -3.37 -3.26
C ALA A 65 1.62 -3.21 -2.40
N VAL A 66 1.50 -3.53 -1.12
CA VAL A 66 2.55 -3.28 -0.12
C VAL A 66 3.14 -4.58 0.43
N THR A 67 4.45 -4.73 0.23
CA THR A 67 5.25 -5.79 0.86
C THR A 67 5.87 -5.31 2.19
N ALA A 68 6.43 -6.23 2.97
CA ALA A 68 6.94 -5.96 4.30
C ALA A 68 8.46 -6.17 4.38
N VAL A 69 9.14 -5.25 5.06
CA VAL A 69 10.55 -5.39 5.44
C VAL A 69 10.75 -5.30 6.96
N ASP A 70 11.90 -5.80 7.43
CA ASP A 70 12.36 -5.63 8.80
C ASP A 70 13.24 -4.38 8.99
N ARG A 71 13.68 -4.14 10.23
CA ARG A 71 14.56 -3.00 10.58
C ARG A 71 15.92 -3.01 9.87
N MET A 72 16.35 -4.16 9.36
CA MET A 72 17.56 -4.33 8.57
C MET A 72 17.27 -4.26 7.06
N ARG A 73 16.06 -3.80 6.69
CA ARG A 73 15.58 -3.67 5.30
C ARG A 73 15.49 -5.00 4.55
N ARG A 74 15.41 -6.12 5.28
CA ARG A 74 15.27 -7.44 4.66
C ARG A 74 13.80 -7.76 4.46
N LEU A 75 13.48 -8.35 3.32
CA LEU A 75 12.13 -8.81 3.02
C LEU A 75 11.60 -9.76 4.09
N CYS A 76 10.34 -9.56 4.50
CA CYS A 76 9.62 -10.50 5.34
C CYS A 76 9.56 -11.88 4.67
N ARG A 77 10.02 -12.93 5.37
CA ARG A 77 10.06 -14.31 4.87
C ARG A 77 8.69 -14.81 4.35
N ARG A 78 7.61 -14.25 4.88
CA ARG A 78 6.23 -14.62 4.54
C ARG A 78 5.63 -13.78 3.42
N ALA A 79 6.27 -12.70 2.98
CA ALA A 79 5.70 -11.83 1.95
C ALA A 79 5.47 -12.59 0.64
N GLY A 80 4.31 -12.32 0.01
CA GLY A 80 4.08 -12.67 -1.38
C GLY A 80 5.02 -11.89 -2.32
N ARG A 81 5.16 -12.37 -3.55
CA ARG A 81 6.00 -11.76 -4.58
C ARG A 81 5.25 -11.70 -5.91
N GLY A 82 5.64 -10.79 -6.78
CA GLY A 82 5.14 -10.68 -8.15
C GLY A 82 5.20 -9.25 -8.68
N GLU A 83 4.99 -9.09 -9.99
CA GLU A 83 5.06 -7.78 -10.68
C GLU A 83 4.04 -6.74 -10.16
N HIS A 84 3.02 -7.21 -9.45
CA HIS A 84 2.01 -6.36 -8.82
C HIS A 84 2.53 -5.64 -7.57
N ILE A 85 3.66 -6.03 -6.97
CA ILE A 85 4.19 -5.36 -5.78
C ILE A 85 4.63 -3.93 -6.15
N ASP A 86 4.13 -2.92 -5.43
CA ASP A 86 4.47 -1.53 -5.71
C ASP A 86 5.50 -0.96 -4.74
N LEU A 87 5.38 -1.24 -3.45
CA LEU A 87 6.25 -0.64 -2.43
C LEU A 87 6.53 -1.60 -1.29
N ALA A 88 7.71 -1.47 -0.70
CA ALA A 88 8.06 -2.04 0.59
C ALA A 88 7.84 -1.03 1.72
N ALA A 89 7.39 -1.51 2.88
CA ALA A 89 7.32 -0.71 4.09
C ALA A 89 7.61 -1.55 5.35
N PRO A 90 7.91 -0.91 6.51
CA PRO A 90 8.14 -1.64 7.75
C PRO A 90 6.94 -2.52 8.13
N GLY A 91 7.18 -3.83 8.25
CA GLY A 91 6.10 -4.80 8.52
C GLY A 91 6.53 -6.01 9.34
N VAL A 92 7.77 -6.04 9.84
CA VAL A 92 8.29 -7.11 10.70
C VAL A 92 8.59 -6.53 12.08
N GLU A 93 8.05 -7.16 13.12
CA GLU A 93 8.18 -6.72 14.52
C GLU A 93 7.73 -5.27 14.77
N VAL A 94 6.71 -4.82 14.03
CA VAL A 94 6.11 -3.49 14.21
C VAL A 94 5.27 -3.48 15.48
N TRP A 95 5.52 -2.52 16.37
CA TRP A 95 4.71 -2.34 17.58
C TRP A 95 3.34 -1.77 17.22
N THR A 96 2.29 -2.51 17.57
CA THR A 96 0.90 -2.09 17.33
C THR A 96 0.15 -2.02 18.65
N ALA A 97 -0.81 -1.09 18.76
CA ALA A 97 -1.75 -1.06 19.88
C ALA A 97 -2.46 -2.42 20.02
N ALA A 98 -2.52 -2.94 21.24
CA ALA A 98 -3.23 -4.17 21.56
C ALA A 98 -4.68 -3.85 21.99
N SER A 99 -5.60 -4.78 21.72
CA SER A 99 -7.04 -4.58 21.92
C SER A 99 -7.49 -4.35 23.37
N VAL A 100 -6.63 -4.62 24.35
CA VAL A 100 -6.95 -4.47 25.78
C VAL A 100 -6.09 -3.38 26.40
N SER A 101 -4.77 -3.55 26.38
CA SER A 101 -3.84 -2.55 26.89
C SER A 101 -2.44 -2.72 26.31
N GLY A 102 -1.71 -1.61 26.22
CA GLY A 102 -0.32 -1.59 25.76
C GLY A 102 -0.17 -1.82 24.25
N ALA A 103 1.04 -2.27 23.88
CA ALA A 103 1.39 -2.57 22.51
C ALA A 103 2.02 -3.96 22.41
N ARG A 104 1.97 -4.57 21.23
CA ARG A 104 2.63 -5.84 20.95
C ARG A 104 3.27 -5.81 19.57
N PRO A 105 4.46 -6.43 19.38
CA PRO A 105 5.05 -6.55 18.06
C PRO A 105 4.19 -7.48 17.19
N LYS A 106 4.04 -7.09 15.93
CA LYS A 106 3.33 -7.85 14.91
C LYS A 106 4.14 -7.88 13.62
N THR A 107 3.96 -8.97 12.87
CA THR A 107 4.69 -9.23 11.64
C THR A 107 3.73 -9.63 10.53
N GLY A 108 3.82 -8.96 9.39
CA GLY A 108 3.08 -9.24 8.17
C GLY A 108 2.92 -8.02 7.27
N THR A 109 2.65 -8.26 5.99
CA THR A 109 2.34 -7.22 4.99
C THR A 109 1.13 -6.36 5.39
N SER A 110 0.21 -6.94 6.16
CA SER A 110 -0.91 -6.26 6.82
C SER A 110 -0.50 -5.06 7.69
N PHE A 111 0.71 -5.08 8.26
CA PHE A 111 1.24 -4.02 9.12
C PHE A 111 2.14 -3.04 8.37
N ALA A 112 2.57 -3.40 7.15
CA ALA A 112 3.29 -2.52 6.24
C ALA A 112 2.33 -1.58 5.48
N ALA A 113 1.21 -2.12 4.99
CA ALA A 113 0.22 -1.36 4.21
C ALA A 113 -0.25 -0.04 4.87
N PRO A 114 -0.49 0.04 6.20
CA PRO A 114 -0.88 1.28 6.85
C PRO A 114 0.16 2.41 6.76
N PHE A 115 1.47 2.11 6.67
CA PHE A 115 2.50 3.14 6.49
C PHE A 115 2.37 3.83 5.13
N VAL A 116 2.15 3.05 4.07
CA VAL A 116 1.95 3.57 2.71
C VAL A 116 0.62 4.32 2.62
N ALA A 117 -0.44 3.79 3.24
CA ALA A 117 -1.73 4.48 3.31
C ALA A 117 -1.63 5.84 4.02
N ALA A 118 -0.86 5.92 5.12
CA ALA A 118 -0.62 7.17 5.83
C ALA A 118 0.17 8.17 4.96
N ALA A 119 1.21 7.72 4.24
CA ALA A 119 1.96 8.57 3.33
C ALA A 119 1.08 9.10 2.18
N ALA A 120 0.27 8.23 1.56
CA ALA A 120 -0.69 8.63 0.54
C ALA A 120 -1.71 9.65 1.07
N ALA A 121 -2.20 9.48 2.30
CA ALA A 121 -3.12 10.41 2.94
C ALA A 121 -2.49 11.78 3.21
N LEU A 122 -1.22 11.82 3.63
CA LEU A 122 -0.48 13.07 3.81
C LEU A 122 -0.31 13.80 2.48
N MET A 123 0.08 13.09 1.41
CA MET A 123 0.20 13.68 0.07
C MET A 123 -1.15 14.22 -0.43
N LYS A 124 -2.23 13.44 -0.29
CA LYS A 124 -3.59 13.83 -0.67
C LYS A 124 -4.11 15.01 0.17
N SER A 125 -3.70 15.11 1.44
CA SER A 125 -4.00 16.26 2.29
C SER A 125 -3.25 17.52 1.84
N ALA A 126 -2.02 17.39 1.36
CA ALA A 126 -1.23 18.50 0.85
C ALA A 126 -1.71 18.99 -0.53
N ASN A 127 -2.24 18.08 -1.35
CA ASN A 127 -2.90 18.41 -2.61
C ASN A 127 -4.14 17.53 -2.83
N SER A 128 -5.31 18.05 -2.48
CA SER A 128 -6.59 17.34 -2.63
C SER A 128 -6.96 17.06 -4.08
N SER A 129 -6.40 17.79 -5.04
CA SER A 129 -6.62 17.60 -6.48
C SER A 129 -5.72 16.53 -7.10
N ALA A 130 -4.68 16.05 -6.39
CA ALA A 130 -3.82 14.97 -6.89
C ALA A 130 -4.64 13.70 -7.12
N THR A 131 -4.48 13.10 -8.29
CA THR A 131 -5.18 11.85 -8.65
C THR A 131 -4.55 10.66 -7.94
N ALA A 132 -5.25 9.51 -7.92
CA ALA A 132 -4.68 8.28 -7.36
C ALA A 132 -3.38 7.87 -8.09
N VAL A 133 -3.32 8.10 -9.41
CA VAL A 133 -2.13 7.87 -10.24
C VAL A 133 -0.99 8.80 -9.84
N ASP A 134 -1.24 10.10 -9.67
CA ASP A 134 -0.19 11.05 -9.25
C ASP A 134 0.43 10.65 -7.91
N ILE A 135 -0.39 10.16 -6.97
CA ILE A 135 0.04 9.73 -5.65
C ILE A 135 0.85 8.42 -5.73
N HIS A 136 0.40 7.46 -6.52
CA HIS A 136 1.15 6.21 -6.75
C HIS A 136 2.53 6.50 -7.36
N ASP A 137 2.57 7.33 -8.41
CA ASP A 137 3.81 7.77 -9.05
C ASP A 137 4.74 8.51 -8.09
N ALA A 138 4.20 9.43 -7.29
CA ALA A 138 4.98 10.20 -6.33
C ALA A 138 5.57 9.30 -5.23
N LEU A 139 4.81 8.31 -4.76
CA LEU A 139 5.30 7.34 -3.79
C LEU A 139 6.46 6.52 -4.39
N GLY A 140 6.29 5.98 -5.60
CA GLY A 140 7.32 5.21 -6.30
C GLY A 140 8.59 6.03 -6.56
N LYS A 141 8.47 7.26 -7.08
CA LYS A 141 9.61 8.16 -7.33
C LYS A 141 10.34 8.59 -6.06
N SER A 142 9.66 8.57 -4.93
CA SER A 142 10.23 8.96 -3.64
C SER A 142 10.93 7.82 -2.91
N ALA A 143 10.72 6.58 -3.32
CA ALA A 143 11.18 5.41 -2.60
C ALA A 143 12.71 5.32 -2.51
N GLU A 144 13.18 4.73 -1.41
CA GLU A 144 14.59 4.48 -1.16
C GLU A 144 14.95 3.09 -1.65
N ASP A 145 15.86 3.02 -2.62
CA ASP A 145 16.35 1.79 -3.27
C ASP A 145 16.83 0.75 -2.23
N LEU A 146 16.30 -0.47 -2.32
CA LEU A 146 16.67 -1.62 -1.49
C LEU A 146 17.33 -2.75 -2.30
N GLY A 147 17.35 -2.65 -3.62
CA GLY A 147 17.54 -3.77 -4.52
C GLY A 147 18.26 -3.41 -5.81
N ALA A 148 17.76 -3.98 -6.92
CA ALA A 148 18.24 -3.62 -8.24
C ALA A 148 17.50 -2.37 -8.72
N PRO A 149 18.14 -1.49 -9.51
CA PRO A 149 17.47 -0.29 -9.99
C PRO A 149 16.16 -0.60 -10.74
N GLY A 150 15.09 0.08 -10.35
CA GLY A 150 13.78 -0.02 -10.98
C GLY A 150 12.81 -0.97 -10.26
N LYS A 151 11.60 -1.08 -10.78
CA LYS A 151 10.55 -1.91 -10.17
C LYS A 151 10.91 -3.39 -10.26
N ASP A 152 10.83 -4.12 -9.16
CA ASP A 152 11.00 -5.57 -9.12
C ASP A 152 9.84 -6.32 -8.43
N ALA A 153 9.82 -7.65 -8.57
CA ALA A 153 8.78 -8.52 -8.00
C ALA A 153 8.88 -8.74 -6.48
N VAL A 154 9.90 -8.18 -5.82
CA VAL A 154 10.25 -8.43 -4.42
C VAL A 154 9.92 -7.23 -3.55
N PHE A 155 10.41 -6.05 -3.92
CA PHE A 155 10.26 -4.78 -3.23
C PHE A 155 9.40 -3.78 -4.01
N GLY A 156 9.04 -4.05 -5.26
CA GLY A 156 8.35 -3.08 -6.11
C GLY A 156 9.32 -1.96 -6.47
N TRP A 157 8.89 -0.72 -6.27
CA TRP A 157 9.72 0.50 -6.37
C TRP A 157 10.61 0.75 -5.15
N ASP A 158 10.78 -0.24 -4.26
CA ASP A 158 11.58 -0.17 -3.03
C ASP A 158 10.89 0.43 -1.79
N LEU A 159 11.68 0.90 -0.82
CA LEU A 159 11.22 1.26 0.51
C LEU A 159 10.51 2.61 0.49
N LEU A 160 9.31 2.66 1.04
CA LEU A 160 8.61 3.91 1.33
C LEU A 160 9.52 4.88 2.07
N ASN A 161 9.78 6.03 1.46
CA ASN A 161 10.44 7.17 2.09
C ASN A 161 9.44 8.30 2.28
N ALA A 162 8.76 8.30 3.42
CA ALA A 162 7.71 9.28 3.74
C ALA A 162 8.22 10.74 3.70
N ARG A 163 9.51 10.97 4.00
CA ARG A 163 10.09 12.32 3.99
C ARG A 163 10.26 12.82 2.56
N ALA A 164 10.82 12.00 1.68
CA ALA A 164 10.96 12.35 0.26
C ALA A 164 9.59 12.50 -0.40
N ALA A 165 8.64 11.61 -0.08
CA ALA A 165 7.25 11.67 -0.52
C ALA A 165 6.60 13.05 -0.29
N CYS A 166 6.77 13.63 0.90
CA CYS A 166 6.25 14.98 1.19
C CYS A 166 6.85 16.08 0.30
N VAL A 167 8.09 15.92 -0.18
CA VAL A 167 8.76 16.89 -1.06
C VAL A 167 8.31 16.74 -2.52
N VAL A 168 8.14 15.50 -2.97
CA VAL A 168 7.75 15.17 -4.37
C VAL A 168 6.24 15.27 -4.58
N THR A 169 5.46 15.46 -3.51
CA THR A 169 4.01 15.63 -3.59
C THR A 169 3.66 16.71 -4.62
N PRO A 170 2.78 16.42 -5.61
CA PRO A 170 2.39 17.41 -6.60
C PRO A 170 1.86 18.65 -5.90
N LYS A 171 2.48 19.81 -6.17
CA LYS A 171 1.98 21.07 -5.60
C LYS A 171 0.63 21.39 -6.22
N LYS A 172 -0.27 21.93 -5.41
CA LYS A 172 -1.54 22.49 -5.91
C LYS A 172 -1.20 23.56 -6.96
N ALA A 173 -1.78 23.47 -8.15
CA ALA A 173 -1.72 24.59 -9.09
C ALA A 173 -2.38 25.80 -8.42
N MET A 174 -1.66 26.92 -8.39
CA MET A 174 -2.19 28.20 -7.88
C MET A 174 -3.32 28.70 -8.77
#